data_AF-A0A7C9MUD6-F1
#
_entry.id   AF-A0A7C9MUD6-F1
#
_cell.length_a   1.000
_cell.length_b   1.000
_cell.length_c   1.000
_cell.angle_alpha   90.00
_cell.angle_beta   90.00
_cell.angle_gamma   90.00
#
_symmetry.space_group_name_H-M   'P 1'
#
loop_
_entity.id
_entity.type
_entity.pdbx_description
1 polymer ?
#
loop_
_entity_poly.entity_id
_entity_poly.type
_entity_poly.pdbx_seq_one_letter_code
_entity_poly.pdbx_strand_id
1 'polypeptide(L)'
;MRRIIPLLLISLALATGCTRPPYAKPGTELSAVEDDYTDCYSNASLAVNTPPFPDRPLTQVDRDADACMKERGYTSKIRFF
;
A
#
# COMPACT_ATOMS: atom_id res chain seq x y z
N MET A 1 6.58 -26.23 29.86
CA MET A 1 5.55 -25.21 29.49
C MET A 1 6.11 -23.79 29.35
N ARG A 2 7.09 -23.34 30.14
CA ARG A 2 7.62 -21.95 30.13
C ARG A 2 8.38 -21.51 28.85
N ARG A 3 8.76 -22.45 27.97
CA ARG A 3 9.47 -22.19 26.69
C ARG A 3 8.55 -21.98 25.49
N ILE A 4 7.24 -22.25 25.61
CA ILE A 4 6.29 -22.23 24.49
C ILE A 4 5.79 -20.80 24.22
N ILE A 5 5.70 -19.99 25.27
CA ILE A 5 5.28 -18.58 25.21
C ILE A 5 6.19 -17.72 24.31
N PRO A 6 7.53 -17.74 24.45
CA PRO A 6 8.39 -16.96 23.55
C PRO A 6 8.33 -17.45 22.10
N LEU A 7 8.16 -18.76 21.87
CA LEU A 7 7.98 -19.32 20.53
C LEU A 7 6.71 -18.81 19.86
N LEU A 8 5.61 -18.73 20.61
CA LEU A 8 4.33 -18.19 20.14
C LEU A 8 4.43 -16.70 19.76
N LEU A 9 5.14 -15.91 20.57
CA LEU A 9 5.36 -14.48 20.32
C LEU A 9 6.23 -14.26 19.07
N ILE A 10 7.27 -15.06 18.89
CA ILE A 10 8.12 -14.99 17.69
C ILE A 10 7.32 -15.38 16.44
N SER A 11 6.54 -16.46 16.48
CA SER A 11 5.69 -16.84 15.34
C SER A 11 4.65 -15.77 14.98
N LEU A 12 4.11 -15.07 15.98
CA LEU A 12 3.15 -13.98 15.74
C LEU A 12 3.82 -12.76 15.10
N ALA A 13 5.04 -12.41 15.53
CA ALA A 13 5.82 -11.33 14.95
C ALA A 13 6.23 -11.61 13.49
N LEU A 14 6.60 -12.86 13.16
CA LEU A 14 6.89 -13.25 11.78
C LEU A 14 5.63 -13.23 10.90
N ALA A 15 4.46 -13.56 11.44
CA ALA A 15 3.20 -13.51 10.70
C ALA A 15 2.76 -12.07 10.36
N THR A 16 3.10 -11.09 11.20
CA THR A 16 2.84 -9.67 10.92
C THR A 16 3.85 -9.04 9.95
N GLY A 17 5.01 -9.68 9.73
CA GLY A 17 6.07 -9.20 8.83
C GLY A 17 5.81 -9.43 7.34
N CYS A 18 4.76 -10.18 6.98
CA CYS A 18 4.27 -10.23 5.61
C CYS A 18 3.41 -8.99 5.35
N THR A 19 4.04 -7.82 5.25
CA THR A 19 3.41 -6.55 4.83
C THR A 19 3.01 -6.66 3.37
N ARG A 20 1.92 -7.38 3.11
CA ARG A 20 1.33 -7.48 1.79
C ARG A 20 0.86 -6.08 1.42
N PRO A 21 1.18 -5.56 0.22
CA PRO A 21 0.73 -4.23 -0.18
C PRO A 21 -0.79 -4.16 -0.04
N PRO A 22 -1.35 -2.99 0.32
CA PRO A 22 -2.78 -2.80 0.51
C PRO A 22 -3.54 -2.87 -0.83
N TYR A 23 -3.00 -3.48 -1.88
CA TYR A 23 -3.61 -3.66 -3.18
C TYR A 23 -3.52 -5.12 -3.61
N ALA A 24 -4.60 -5.63 -4.19
CA ALA A 24 -4.61 -6.98 -4.75
C ALA A 24 -5.36 -7.01 -6.07
N LYS A 25 -4.79 -7.75 -7.03
CA LYS A 25 -5.38 -8.08 -8.32
C LYS A 25 -5.11 -9.57 -8.61
N PRO A 26 -6.12 -10.37 -8.99
CA PRO A 26 -5.91 -11.79 -9.26
C PRO A 26 -4.89 -12.01 -10.38
N GLY A 27 -3.96 -12.95 -10.18
CA GLY A 27 -2.96 -13.31 -11.18
C GLY A 27 -1.83 -12.28 -11.37
N THR A 28 -1.68 -11.32 -10.46
CA THR A 28 -0.60 -10.33 -10.51
C THR A 28 0.48 -10.63 -9.48
N GLU A 29 1.72 -10.65 -9.95
CA GLU A 29 2.91 -10.82 -9.11
C GLU A 29 3.14 -9.62 -8.21
N LEU A 30 3.74 -9.85 -7.03
CA LEU A 30 3.98 -8.79 -6.04
C LEU A 30 4.77 -7.62 -6.62
N SER A 31 5.81 -7.90 -7.40
CA SER A 31 6.65 -6.87 -8.02
C SER A 31 5.85 -5.96 -8.95
N ALA A 32 4.91 -6.52 -9.73
CA ALA A 32 4.06 -5.73 -10.60
C ALA A 32 3.10 -4.83 -9.80
N VAL A 33 2.63 -5.28 -8.63
CA VAL A 33 1.84 -4.43 -7.72
C VAL A 33 2.66 -3.25 -7.20
N GLU A 34 3.91 -3.50 -6.84
CA GLU A 34 4.84 -2.47 -6.33
C GLU A 34 5.21 -1.46 -7.41
N ASP A 35 5.48 -1.93 -8.63
CA ASP A 35 5.77 -1.09 -9.79
C ASP A 35 4.56 -0.21 -10.16
N ASP A 36 3.37 -0.80 -10.25
CA ASP A 36 2.12 -0.07 -10.55
C ASP A 36 1.81 0.97 -9.47
N TYR A 37 1.99 0.61 -8.19
CA TYR A 37 1.78 1.55 -7.09
C TYR A 37 2.79 2.70 -7.13
N THR A 38 4.06 2.42 -7.40
CA THR A 38 5.12 3.42 -7.49
C THR A 38 4.84 4.42 -8.60
N ASP A 39 4.38 3.95 -9.76
CA ASP A 39 4.00 4.81 -10.88
C ASP A 39 2.79 5.69 -10.53
N CYS A 40 1.71 5.10 -9.99
CA CYS A 40 0.53 5.85 -9.56
C CYS A 40 0.87 6.91 -8.50
N TYR A 41 1.66 6.54 -7.47
CA TYR A 41 2.06 7.46 -6.41
C TYR A 41 2.97 8.58 -6.93
N SER A 42 3.92 8.27 -7.82
CA SER A 42 4.84 9.26 -8.38
C SER A 42 4.10 10.32 -9.20
N ASN A 43 3.13 9.91 -10.01
CA ASN A 43 2.29 10.82 -10.78
C ASN A 43 1.40 11.69 -9.87
N ALA A 44 0.77 11.09 -8.86
CA ALA A 44 -0.04 11.83 -7.88
C ALA A 44 0.81 12.84 -7.09
N SER A 45 2.02 12.45 -6.69
CA SER A 45 2.98 13.32 -6.02
C SER A 45 3.40 14.49 -6.93
N LEU A 46 3.67 14.24 -8.21
CA LEU A 46 4.00 15.30 -9.17
C LEU A 46 2.86 16.31 -9.30
N ALA A 47 1.62 15.83 -9.37
CA ALA A 47 0.44 16.67 -9.52
C ALA A 47 0.25 17.64 -8.34
N VAL A 48 0.36 17.16 -7.10
CA VAL A 48 0.21 18.03 -5.91
C VAL A 48 1.38 19.00 -5.71
N ASN A 49 2.54 18.70 -6.30
CA ASN A 49 3.72 19.56 -6.30
C ASN A 49 3.77 20.52 -7.50
N THR A 50 2.73 20.55 -8.34
CA THR A 50 2.59 21.47 -9.47
C THR A 50 1.47 22.47 -9.21
N PRO A 51 1.64 23.78 -9.48
CA PRO A 51 0.55 24.74 -9.32
C PRO A 51 -0.68 24.38 -10.17
N PRO A 52 -1.90 24.54 -9.66
CA PRO A 52 -2.24 25.07 -8.32
C PRO A 52 -2.07 24.03 -7.20
N PHE A 53 -1.43 24.45 -6.11
CA PHE A 53 -1.20 23.58 -4.95
C PHE A 53 -2.50 23.36 -4.17
N PRO A 54 -2.86 22.10 -3.84
CA PRO A 54 -4.06 21.81 -3.06
C PRO A 54 -3.86 22.10 -1.56
N ASP A 55 -4.95 22.37 -0.84
CA ASP A 55 -4.93 22.62 0.61
C ASP A 55 -4.45 21.42 1.44
N ARG A 56 -4.63 20.19 0.91
CA ARG A 56 -4.30 18.93 1.57
C ARG A 56 -3.52 18.01 0.63
N PRO A 57 -2.24 18.30 0.34
CA PRO A 57 -1.47 17.58 -0.67
C PRO A 57 -1.34 16.10 -0.36
N LEU A 58 -1.04 15.71 0.89
CA LEU A 58 -0.88 14.29 1.25
C LEU A 58 -2.17 13.48 1.05
N THR A 59 -3.30 14.01 1.51
CA THR A 59 -4.61 13.37 1.30
C THR A 59 -4.99 13.30 -0.18
N GLN A 60 -4.57 14.30 -0.96
CA GLN A 60 -4.82 14.31 -2.40
C GLN A 60 -3.97 13.24 -3.11
N VAL A 61 -2.68 13.11 -2.77
CA VAL A 61 -1.80 12.05 -3.29
C VAL A 61 -2.39 10.68 -3.03
N ASP A 62 -2.82 10.41 -1.79
CA ASP A 62 -3.41 9.12 -1.42
C ASP A 62 -4.65 8.79 -2.26
N ARG A 63 -5.55 9.77 -2.43
CA ARG A 63 -6.78 9.59 -3.20
C ARG A 63 -6.51 9.36 -4.68
N ASP A 64 -5.57 10.11 -5.26
CA ASP A 64 -5.25 10.02 -6.68
C ASP A 64 -4.48 8.73 -7.00
N ALA A 65 -3.58 8.31 -6.11
CA ALA A 65 -2.91 7.02 -6.20
C ALA A 65 -3.91 5.85 -6.07
N ASP A 66 -4.86 5.93 -5.12
CA ASP A 66 -5.93 4.93 -4.96
C ASP A 66 -6.84 4.85 -6.20
N ALA A 67 -7.19 6.00 -6.79
CA ALA A 67 -7.99 6.05 -8.01
C ALA A 67 -7.24 5.39 -9.19
N CYS A 68 -5.97 5.73 -9.38
CA CYS A 68 -5.11 5.13 -10.40
C CYS A 68 -4.99 3.60 -10.24
N MET A 69 -4.75 3.12 -9.02
CA MET A 69 -4.69 1.68 -8.74
C MET A 69 -6.03 0.99 -9.02
N LYS A 70 -7.16 1.63 -8.68
CA LYS A 70 -8.49 1.11 -8.98
C LYS A 70 -8.75 1.01 -10.48
N GLU A 71 -8.34 2.01 -11.26
CA GLU A 71 -8.43 1.99 -12.73
C GLU A 71 -7.60 0.86 -13.35
N ARG A 72 -6.44 0.53 -12.75
CA ARG A 72 -5.62 -0.64 -13.13
C ARG A 72 -6.23 -1.99 -12.70
N GLY A 73 -7.38 -1.97 -12.04
CA GLY A 73 -8.11 -3.16 -11.62
C GLY A 73 -7.69 -3.73 -10.26
N TYR A 74 -6.97 -2.96 -9.45
CA TYR A 74 -6.63 -3.35 -8.09
C TYR A 74 -7.78 -3.08 -7.12
N THR A 75 -7.94 -3.96 -6.14
CA THR A 75 -8.81 -3.74 -4.98
C THR A 75 -7.97 -3.35 -3.78
N SER A 76 -8.30 -2.23 -3.15
CA SER A 76 -7.67 -1.81 -1.90
C SER A 76 -8.09 -2.76 -0.77
N LYS A 77 -7.11 -3.38 -0.11
CA LYS A 77 -7.28 -4.08 1.16
C LYS A 77 -7.09 -3.07 2.28
N ILE A 78 -7.89 -3.21 3.34
CA ILE A 78 -7.90 -2.32 4.51
C ILE A 78 -6.48 -1.84 4.85
N ARG A 79 -6.23 -0.54 4.71
CA ARG A 79 -5.02 0.12 5.22
C ARG A 79 -5.14 0.13 6.75
N PHE A 80 -4.39 -0.73 7.43
CA PHE A 80 -4.16 -0.57 8.86
C PHE A 80 -3.09 0.50 9.00
N PHE A 81 -3.53 1.70 9.37
CA PHE A 81 -2.67 2.83 9.73
C PHE A 81 -1.86 2.52 10.97
#